data_AF-A0A2Z4V2K3-F1
#
_entry.id   AF-A0A2Z4V2K3-F1
#
_cell.length_a   1.000
_cell.length_b   1.000
_cell.length_c   1.000
_cell.angle_alpha   90.00
_cell.angle_beta   90.00
_cell.angle_gamma   90.00
#
_symmetry.space_group_name_H-M   'P 1'
#
loop_
_entity.id
_entity.type
_entity.pdbx_description
1 polymer ?
#
loop_
_entity_poly.entity_id
_entity_poly.type
_entity_poly.pdbx_seq_one_letter_code
_entity_poly.pdbx_strand_id
1 'polypeptide(L)'
;MCHYCGCREIPLIKEFIAEHEAVTDAAGDALRALDHGDLAKARALVSDMTAVLLAHWKGEEDGLFEVMGQDPEYAGYIAALVGEHRELAAFLARADLSDGADAAALRRAVNELHHHIAKEEDGLFPASLTALTGDDWDLSIAAWRAAHPGGELRPAG
;
A
#
# COMPACT_ATOMS: atom_id res chain seq x y z
N MET A 1 8.95 -9.06 9.36
CA MET A 1 9.72 -10.17 8.76
C MET A 1 9.01 -11.49 9.08
N CYS A 2 7.95 -11.79 8.32
CA CYS A 2 7.09 -12.94 8.53
C CYS A 2 7.55 -14.10 7.62
N HIS A 3 8.33 -15.04 8.16
CA HIS A 3 8.98 -16.12 7.40
C HIS A 3 8.17 -17.42 7.28
N TYR A 4 6.96 -17.52 7.84
CA TYR A 4 6.29 -18.83 8.01
C TYR A 4 4.80 -18.93 7.60
N CYS A 5 4.15 -17.87 7.13
CA CYS A 5 2.69 -17.92 6.90
C CYS A 5 2.26 -18.37 5.49
N GLY A 6 3.15 -18.73 4.57
CA GLY A 6 2.75 -19.11 3.20
C GLY A 6 2.15 -17.97 2.37
N CYS A 7 2.00 -16.75 2.92
CA CYS A 7 1.51 -15.56 2.22
C CYS A 7 2.34 -15.23 0.98
N ARG A 8 3.64 -15.51 1.01
CA ARG A 8 4.53 -15.35 -0.14
C ARG A 8 4.28 -16.40 -1.24
N GLU A 9 3.40 -17.38 -1.07
CA GLU A 9 3.05 -18.32 -2.13
C GLU A 9 1.79 -17.91 -2.91
N ILE A 10 1.04 -16.91 -2.43
CA ILE A 10 -0.08 -16.34 -3.18
C ILE A 10 0.45 -15.20 -4.07
N PRO A 11 0.37 -15.30 -5.40
CA PRO A 11 0.91 -14.29 -6.33
C PRO A 11 0.40 -12.88 -6.06
N LEU A 12 -0.88 -12.71 -5.73
CA LEU A 12 -1.44 -11.38 -5.45
C LEU A 12 -0.81 -10.72 -4.21
N ILE A 13 -0.68 -11.46 -3.11
CA ILE A 13 -0.07 -10.94 -1.87
C ILE A 13 1.41 -10.59 -2.10
N LYS A 14 2.13 -11.34 -2.94
CA LYS A 14 3.49 -10.99 -3.37
C LYS A 14 3.55 -9.64 -4.10
N GLU A 15 2.55 -9.31 -4.91
CA GLU A 15 2.48 -8.01 -5.58
C GLU A 15 2.25 -6.87 -4.59
N PHE A 16 1.26 -6.97 -3.71
CA PHE A 16 1.03 -5.97 -2.66
C PHE A 16 2.26 -5.74 -1.78
N ILE A 17 2.94 -6.80 -1.34
CA ILE A 17 4.19 -6.68 -0.56
C ILE A 17 5.29 -5.97 -1.36
N ALA A 18 5.44 -6.26 -2.65
CA ALA A 18 6.47 -5.58 -3.44
C ALA A 18 6.14 -4.11 -3.73
N GLU A 19 4.85 -3.78 -3.84
CA GLU A 19 4.38 -2.40 -3.92
C GLU A 19 4.71 -1.65 -2.62
N HIS A 20 4.51 -2.28 -1.45
CA HIS A 20 4.97 -1.76 -0.15
C HIS A 20 6.49 -1.55 -0.10
N GLU A 21 7.28 -2.54 -0.52
CA GLU A 21 8.73 -2.43 -0.59
C GLU A 21 9.15 -1.24 -1.47
N ALA A 22 8.57 -1.10 -2.67
CA ALA A 22 8.87 0.00 -3.59
C ALA A 22 8.52 1.39 -3.00
N VAL A 23 7.36 1.49 -2.34
CA VAL A 23 6.89 2.73 -1.70
C VAL A 23 7.77 3.12 -0.52
N THR A 24 8.16 2.17 0.33
CA THR A 24 9.00 2.43 1.50
C THR A 24 10.43 2.83 1.11
N ASP A 25 10.99 2.22 0.07
CA ASP A 25 12.27 2.61 -0.51
C ASP A 25 12.22 4.04 -1.07
N ALA A 26 11.21 4.35 -1.89
CA ALA A 26 11.02 5.69 -2.46
C ALA A 26 10.81 6.76 -1.37
N ALA A 27 10.03 6.44 -0.33
CA ALA A 27 9.83 7.30 0.83
C ALA A 27 11.15 7.59 1.56
N GLY A 28 11.93 6.54 1.82
CA GLY A 28 13.25 6.66 2.45
C GLY A 28 14.20 7.54 1.64
N ASP A 29 14.23 7.37 0.32
CA ASP A 29 15.03 8.20 -0.58
C ASP A 29 14.53 9.66 -0.63
N ALA A 30 13.22 9.89 -0.58
CA ALA A 30 12.64 11.22 -0.58
C ALA A 30 13.04 11.98 0.69
N LEU A 31 12.97 11.33 1.86
CA LEU A 31 13.40 11.93 3.12
C LEU A 31 14.89 12.27 3.12
N ARG A 32 15.75 11.38 2.60
CA ARG A 32 17.18 11.65 2.41
C ARG A 32 17.44 12.83 1.47
N ALA A 33 16.68 12.93 0.38
CA ALA A 33 16.78 14.06 -0.54
C ALA A 33 16.40 15.39 0.14
N LEU A 34 15.34 15.39 0.97
CA LEU A 34 14.97 16.55 1.80
C LEU A 34 16.07 16.93 2.79
N ASP A 35 16.69 15.97 3.47
CA ASP A 35 17.81 16.21 4.39
C ASP A 35 19.02 16.86 3.70
N HIS A 36 19.24 16.57 2.43
CA HIS A 36 20.29 17.19 1.61
C HIS A 36 19.86 18.47 0.90
N GLY A 37 18.61 18.92 1.06
CA GLY A 37 18.06 20.10 0.38
C GLY A 37 17.77 19.89 -1.12
N ASP A 38 17.80 18.65 -1.61
CA ASP A 38 17.46 18.31 -3.00
C ASP A 38 15.94 18.19 -3.18
N LEU A 39 15.27 19.34 -3.19
CA LEU A 39 13.82 19.42 -3.32
C LEU A 39 13.29 18.87 -4.65
N ALA A 40 14.09 18.95 -5.72
CA ALA A 40 13.68 18.44 -7.03
C ALA A 40 13.60 16.91 -7.01
N LYS A 41 14.64 16.25 -6.49
CA LYS A 41 14.65 14.79 -6.31
C LYS A 41 13.56 14.33 -5.33
N ALA A 42 13.39 15.03 -4.21
CA ALA A 42 12.35 14.68 -3.23
C ALA A 42 10.95 14.72 -3.86
N ARG A 43 10.62 15.76 -4.65
CA ARG A 43 9.33 15.84 -5.34
C ARG A 43 9.11 14.73 -6.36
N ALA A 44 10.14 14.38 -7.13
CA ALA A 44 10.05 13.29 -8.09
C ALA A 44 9.72 11.95 -7.38
N LEU A 45 10.48 11.63 -6.32
CA LEU A 45 10.26 10.41 -5.54
C LEU A 45 8.89 10.35 -4.87
N VAL A 46 8.43 11.47 -4.30
CA VAL A 46 7.07 11.54 -3.72
C VAL A 46 6.01 11.36 -4.80
N SER A 47 6.20 11.91 -6.00
CA SER A 47 5.29 11.69 -7.13
C SER A 47 5.25 10.23 -7.56
N ASP A 48 6.41 9.57 -7.68
CA ASP A 48 6.50 8.16 -8.04
C ASP A 48 5.84 7.27 -6.99
N MET A 49 6.15 7.50 -5.71
CA MET A 49 5.53 6.84 -4.56
C MET A 49 4.00 7.01 -4.57
N THR A 50 3.51 8.23 -4.84
CA THR A 50 2.07 8.52 -4.88
C THR A 50 1.38 7.73 -5.99
N ALA A 51 1.99 7.61 -7.16
CA ALA A 51 1.42 6.84 -8.26
C ALA A 51 1.29 5.35 -7.91
N VAL A 52 2.30 4.77 -7.25
CA VAL A 52 2.25 3.37 -6.78
C VAL A 52 1.16 3.20 -5.72
N LEU A 53 1.12 4.06 -4.70
CA LEU A 53 0.11 4.00 -3.64
C LEU A 53 -1.32 4.06 -4.18
N LEU A 54 -1.60 4.96 -5.13
CA LEU A 54 -2.95 5.08 -5.71
C LEU A 54 -3.39 3.83 -6.47
N ALA A 55 -2.48 3.18 -7.19
CA ALA A 55 -2.77 1.92 -7.88
C ALA A 55 -2.93 0.76 -6.88
N HIS A 56 -2.05 0.70 -5.89
CA HIS A 56 -2.07 -0.27 -4.80
C HIS A 56 -3.42 -0.23 -4.05
N TRP A 57 -3.79 0.92 -3.48
CA TRP A 57 -5.04 1.09 -2.74
C TRP A 57 -6.26 0.76 -3.58
N LYS A 58 -6.25 1.13 -4.86
CA LYS A 58 -7.34 0.75 -5.78
C LYS A 58 -7.46 -0.77 -5.92
N GLY A 59 -6.34 -1.47 -6.05
CA GLY A 59 -6.32 -2.93 -6.17
C GLY A 59 -6.81 -3.63 -4.89
N GLU A 60 -6.49 -3.08 -3.73
CA GLU A 60 -6.97 -3.57 -2.45
C GLU A 60 -8.46 -3.27 -2.24
N GLU A 61 -8.85 -2.00 -2.36
CA GLU A 61 -10.21 -1.52 -2.08
C GLU A 61 -11.26 -2.14 -3.00
N ASP A 62 -10.97 -2.26 -4.31
CA ASP A 62 -11.90 -2.88 -5.26
C ASP A 62 -11.82 -4.42 -5.25
N GLY A 63 -10.87 -5.00 -4.49
CA GLY A 63 -10.53 -6.41 -4.52
C GLY A 63 -10.53 -7.03 -3.13
N LEU A 64 -9.34 -7.20 -2.55
CA LEU A 64 -9.14 -7.93 -1.31
C LEU A 64 -9.98 -7.36 -0.16
N PHE A 65 -10.07 -6.03 -0.04
CA PHE A 65 -10.81 -5.37 1.04
C PHE A 65 -12.31 -5.44 0.80
N GLU A 66 -12.77 -5.39 -0.45
CA GLU A 66 -14.19 -5.55 -0.79
C GLU A 66 -14.70 -6.93 -0.36
N VAL A 67 -13.96 -8.01 -0.66
CA VAL A 67 -14.38 -9.37 -0.31
C VAL A 67 -14.25 -9.65 1.18
N MET A 68 -13.16 -9.22 1.82
CA MET A 68 -12.99 -9.39 3.27
C MET A 68 -13.97 -8.52 4.07
N GLY A 69 -14.34 -7.35 3.56
CA GLY A 69 -15.26 -6.41 4.19
C GLY A 69 -16.70 -6.91 4.29
N GLN A 70 -17.06 -7.98 3.56
CA GLN A 70 -18.37 -8.62 3.68
C GLN A 70 -18.51 -9.38 5.01
N ASP A 71 -17.40 -9.78 5.63
CA ASP A 71 -17.40 -10.38 6.96
C ASP A 71 -17.46 -9.28 8.04
N PRO A 72 -18.49 -9.27 8.92
CA PRO A 72 -18.59 -8.32 10.01
C PRO A 72 -17.39 -8.30 10.96
N GLU A 73 -16.61 -9.39 11.05
CA GLU A 73 -15.38 -9.46 11.85
C GLU A 73 -14.31 -8.49 11.33
N TYR A 74 -14.19 -8.33 10.00
CA TYR A 74 -13.14 -7.50 9.38
C TYR A 74 -13.64 -6.13 8.93
N ALA A 75 -14.95 -5.94 8.73
CA ALA A 75 -15.54 -4.71 8.18
C ALA A 75 -15.06 -3.42 8.88
N GLY A 76 -15.02 -3.41 10.22
CA GLY A 76 -14.56 -2.25 10.99
C GLY A 76 -13.07 -1.98 10.85
N TYR A 77 -12.26 -3.03 10.73
CA TYR A 77 -10.80 -2.91 10.55
C TYR A 77 -10.46 -2.41 9.16
N ILE A 78 -11.11 -2.95 8.12
CA ILE A 78 -10.95 -2.52 6.73
C ILE A 78 -11.40 -1.06 6.55
N ALA A 79 -12.52 -0.66 7.16
CA ALA A 79 -12.97 0.73 7.10
C ALA A 79 -11.94 1.72 7.68
N ALA A 80 -11.16 1.30 8.68
CA ALA A 80 -10.08 2.11 9.23
C ALA A 80 -8.89 2.23 8.26
N LEU A 81 -8.46 1.13 7.63
CA LEU A 81 -7.40 1.13 6.62
C LEU A 81 -7.74 2.03 5.42
N VAL A 82 -8.97 1.91 4.89
CA VAL A 82 -9.46 2.78 3.81
C VAL A 82 -9.54 4.26 4.25
N GLY A 83 -9.82 4.52 5.53
CA GLY A 83 -9.73 5.86 6.10
C GLY A 83 -8.30 6.42 6.00
N GLU A 84 -7.31 5.63 6.36
CA GLU A 84 -5.89 5.99 6.30
C GLU A 84 -5.42 6.22 4.86
N HIS A 85 -5.87 5.40 3.89
CA HIS A 85 -5.62 5.64 2.46
C HIS A 85 -6.08 7.03 2.04
N ARG A 86 -7.31 7.39 2.41
CA ARG A 86 -7.91 8.69 2.04
C ARG A 86 -7.17 9.85 2.68
N GLU A 87 -6.76 9.72 3.94
CA GLU A 87 -5.99 10.74 4.64
C GLU A 87 -4.62 10.96 3.99
N LEU A 88 -3.91 9.88 3.65
CA LEU A 88 -2.61 9.96 3.00
C LEU A 88 -2.71 10.42 1.54
N ALA A 89 -3.70 9.95 0.78
CA ALA A 89 -3.99 10.42 -0.58
C ALA A 89 -4.25 11.93 -0.61
N ALA A 90 -5.13 12.38 0.30
CA ALA A 90 -5.38 13.80 0.47
C ALA A 90 -4.09 14.52 0.82
N PHE A 91 -3.24 13.94 1.69
CA PHE A 91 -1.96 14.52 2.04
C PHE A 91 -1.04 14.73 0.82
N LEU A 92 -0.78 13.66 0.07
CA LEU A 92 0.14 13.68 -1.05
C LEU A 92 -0.32 14.64 -2.17
N ALA A 93 -1.63 14.79 -2.37
CA ALA A 93 -2.19 15.65 -3.40
C ALA A 93 -1.97 17.16 -3.19
N ARG A 94 -1.77 17.62 -1.94
CA ARG A 94 -1.59 19.07 -1.64
C ARG A 94 -0.23 19.47 -1.08
N ALA A 95 0.60 18.52 -0.68
CA ALA A 95 1.83 18.83 0.06
C ALA A 95 2.81 19.67 -0.77
N ASP A 96 3.33 20.75 -0.19
CA ASP A 96 4.44 21.53 -0.73
C ASP A 96 5.73 21.20 0.03
N LEU A 97 6.63 20.41 -0.58
CA LEU A 97 7.88 20.01 0.07
C LEU A 97 8.88 21.16 0.29
N SER A 98 8.62 22.35 -0.25
CA SER A 98 9.41 23.55 0.07
C SER A 98 8.96 24.22 1.36
N ASP A 99 7.75 23.91 1.85
CA ASP A 99 7.27 24.33 3.16
C ASP A 99 7.78 23.38 4.25
N GLY A 100 8.34 23.96 5.31
CA GLY A 100 8.95 23.19 6.39
C GLY A 100 7.93 22.38 7.21
N ALA A 101 6.69 22.84 7.31
CA ALA A 101 5.64 22.11 8.02
C ALA A 101 5.16 20.91 7.21
N ASP A 102 5.00 21.04 5.90
CA ASP A 102 4.66 19.95 4.99
C ASP A 102 5.80 18.93 4.87
N ALA A 103 7.06 19.36 4.82
CA ALA A 103 8.22 18.46 4.88
C ALA A 103 8.27 17.66 6.19
N ALA A 104 7.95 18.30 7.33
CA ALA A 104 7.84 17.60 8.61
C ALA A 104 6.61 16.67 8.68
N ALA A 105 5.52 17.05 8.02
CA ALA A 105 4.32 16.23 7.93
C ALA A 105 4.54 14.99 7.05
N LEU A 106 5.32 15.10 5.96
CA LEU A 106 5.73 13.96 5.14
C LEU A 106 6.49 12.92 5.99
N ARG A 107 7.43 13.35 6.86
CA ARG A 107 8.13 12.42 7.76
C ARG A 107 7.20 11.65 8.69
N ARG A 108 6.18 12.32 9.22
CA ARG A 108 5.15 11.65 10.03
C ARG A 108 4.32 10.71 9.19
N ALA A 109 3.86 11.14 8.02
CA ALA A 109 3.10 10.32 7.08
C ALA A 109 3.85 9.05 6.67
N VAL A 110 5.16 9.12 6.42
CA VAL A 110 6.01 7.95 6.13
C VAL A 110 6.07 6.98 7.32
N ASN A 111 6.13 7.49 8.56
CA ASN A 111 6.08 6.63 9.74
C ASN A 111 4.71 5.97 9.90
N GLU A 112 3.61 6.71 9.71
CA GLU A 112 2.27 6.14 9.76
C GLU A 112 2.06 5.10 8.65
N LEU A 113 2.61 5.33 7.45
CA LEU A 113 2.58 4.37 6.35
C LEU A 113 3.28 3.05 6.71
N HIS A 114 4.40 3.07 7.45
CA HIS A 114 5.01 1.83 7.94
C HIS A 114 4.10 1.06 8.91
N HIS A 115 3.35 1.77 9.77
CA HIS A 115 2.39 1.12 10.67
C HIS A 115 1.18 0.57 9.91
N HIS A 116 0.75 1.28 8.87
CA HIS A 116 -0.29 0.86 7.95
C HIS A 116 0.09 -0.45 7.23
N ILE A 117 1.27 -0.47 6.60
CA ILE A 117 1.82 -1.67 5.95
C ILE A 117 1.92 -2.84 6.93
N ALA A 118 2.34 -2.60 8.17
CA ALA A 118 2.42 -3.67 9.18
C ALA A 118 1.05 -4.26 9.54
N LYS A 119 -0.01 -3.44 9.58
CA LYS A 119 -1.38 -3.90 9.83
C LYS A 119 -1.86 -4.85 8.73
N GLU A 120 -1.51 -4.57 7.49
CA GLU A 120 -1.85 -5.43 6.36
C GLU A 120 -0.98 -6.68 6.31
N GLU A 121 0.35 -6.53 6.28
CA GLU A 121 1.26 -7.65 6.08
C GLU A 121 1.30 -8.65 7.24
N ASP A 122 1.20 -8.17 8.48
CA ASP A 122 1.22 -9.04 9.66
C ASP A 122 -0.18 -9.37 10.19
N GLY A 123 -1.23 -8.72 9.65
CA GLY A 123 -2.62 -8.88 10.10
C GLY A 123 -3.55 -9.35 8.98
N LEU A 124 -3.94 -8.43 8.10
CA LEU A 124 -4.99 -8.68 7.11
C LEU A 124 -4.61 -9.70 6.05
N PHE A 125 -3.41 -9.62 5.48
CA PHE A 125 -2.95 -10.54 4.43
C PHE A 125 -2.85 -11.99 4.95
N PRO A 126 -2.27 -12.29 6.13
CA PRO A 126 -2.34 -13.62 6.70
C PRO A 126 -3.78 -14.11 6.95
N ALA A 127 -4.66 -13.24 7.47
CA ALA A 127 -6.06 -13.61 7.72
C ALA A 127 -6.79 -13.99 6.41
N SER A 128 -6.51 -13.26 5.32
CA SER A 128 -7.09 -13.52 4.00
C SER A 128 -6.86 -14.95 3.49
N LEU A 129 -5.72 -15.56 3.82
CA LEU A 129 -5.38 -16.93 3.38
C LEU A 129 -6.34 -17.98 3.93
N THR A 130 -6.96 -17.71 5.08
CA THR A 130 -7.90 -18.62 5.74
C THR A 130 -9.36 -18.25 5.48
N ALA A 131 -9.61 -16.98 5.15
CA ALA A 131 -10.95 -16.43 4.99
C ALA A 131 -11.47 -16.52 3.54
N LEU A 132 -10.60 -16.33 2.53
CA LEU A 132 -11.02 -16.24 1.13
C LEU A 132 -11.23 -17.59 0.48
N THR A 133 -12.29 -17.68 -0.32
CA THR A 133 -12.52 -18.77 -1.27
C THR A 133 -11.75 -18.54 -2.58
N GLY A 134 -11.74 -19.53 -3.47
CA GLY A 134 -11.12 -19.38 -4.79
C GLY A 134 -11.74 -18.25 -5.63
N ASP A 135 -13.07 -18.10 -5.57
CA ASP A 135 -13.77 -17.05 -6.31
C ASP A 135 -13.43 -15.65 -5.77
N ASP A 136 -13.22 -15.52 -4.46
CA ASP A 136 -12.80 -14.25 -3.84
C ASP A 136 -11.38 -13.87 -4.26
N TRP A 137 -10.49 -14.86 -4.39
CA TRP A 137 -9.14 -14.65 -4.93
C TRP A 137 -9.18 -14.22 -6.40
N ASP A 138 -10.00 -14.86 -7.22
CA ASP A 138 -10.16 -14.50 -8.63
C ASP A 138 -10.69 -13.07 -8.80
N LEU A 139 -11.63 -12.64 -7.97
CA LEU A 139 -12.14 -11.27 -7.93
C LEU A 139 -11.04 -10.29 -7.55
N SER A 140 -10.30 -10.59 -6.47
CA SER A 140 -9.21 -9.73 -5.98
C SER A 140 -8.09 -9.59 -7.02
N ILE A 141 -7.74 -10.68 -7.73
CA ILE A 141 -6.77 -10.66 -8.83
C ILE A 141 -7.27 -9.81 -10.00
N ALA A 142 -8.55 -9.91 -10.34
CA ALA A 142 -9.14 -9.10 -11.40
C ALA A 142 -9.11 -7.61 -11.06
N ALA A 143 -9.42 -7.24 -9.80
CA ALA A 143 -9.33 -5.88 -9.31
C ALA A 143 -7.89 -5.34 -9.38
N TRP A 144 -6.91 -6.12 -8.92
CA TRP A 144 -5.50 -5.74 -9.03
C TRP A 144 -5.06 -5.52 -10.49
N ARG A 145 -5.46 -6.40 -11.41
CA ARG A 145 -5.16 -6.23 -12.85
C ARG A 145 -5.81 -4.97 -13.44
N ALA A 146 -7.00 -4.61 -12.98
CA ALA A 146 -7.67 -3.39 -13.41
C ALA A 146 -6.96 -2.12 -12.88
N ALA A 147 -6.38 -2.19 -11.68
CA ALA A 147 -5.54 -1.14 -11.12
C ALA A 147 -4.16 -1.05 -11.78
N HIS A 148 -3.67 -2.15 -12.37
CA HIS A 148 -2.36 -2.27 -13.01
C HIS A 148 -2.46 -2.69 -14.50
N PRO A 149 -2.91 -1.81 -15.41
CA PRO A 149 -3.00 -2.15 -16.83
C PRO A 149 -1.66 -2.59 -17.41
N GLY A 150 -1.59 -3.86 -17.86
CA GLY A 150 -0.37 -4.46 -18.40
C GLY A 150 0.57 -5.08 -17.37
N GLY A 151 0.21 -5.07 -16.08
CA GLY A 151 0.91 -5.81 -15.03
C GLY A 151 0.63 -7.31 -15.13
N GLU A 152 1.67 -8.11 -14.89
CA GLU A 152 1.57 -9.57 -14.78
C GLU A 152 1.91 -9.98 -13.34
N LEU A 153 1.08 -10.87 -12.76
CA LEU A 153 1.38 -11.47 -11.47
C LEU A 153 2.67 -12.28 -11.57
N ARG A 154 3.63 -12.04 -10.69
CA ARG A 154 4.84 -12.86 -10.60
C ARG A 154 4.47 -14.28 -10.13
N PRO A 155 5.07 -15.32 -10.73
CA PRO A 155 4.74 -16.70 -10.39
C PRO A 155 5.03 -17.02 -8.90
N ALA A 156 4.25 -17.95 -8.35
CA ALA A 156 4.63 -18.65 -7.11
C ALA A 156 5.95 -19.41 -7.37
N GLY A 157 6.84 -19.39 -6.38
CA GLY A 157 8.23 -19.85 -6.55
C GLY A 157 8.35 -21.37 -6.55
#